data_AF-A0A538U130-F1
#
_entry.id   AF-A0A538U130-F1
#
_cell.length_a   1.000
_cell.length_b   1.000
_cell.length_c   1.000
_cell.angle_alpha   90.00
_cell.angle_beta   90.00
_cell.angle_gamma   90.00
#
_symmetry.space_group_name_H-M   'P 1'
#
loop_
_entity.id
_entity.type
_entity.pdbx_description
1 polymer ?
#
loop_
_entity_poly.entity_id
_entity_poly.type
_entity_poly.pdbx_seq_one_letter_code
_entity_poly.pdbx_strand_id
1 'polypeptide(L)'
;MKTKTGRDGPWGKESRIGCRVSPQVFVRNWLHLHARIIDALDDVITRMPGNTLTFVHYPLPHAPFIFDENGAFRGVYAIDWHRPSGETDGAWGTEEEYQRQLAYLDHVVGQLVDRLRRAGKYDDALIVMTSDHSWRFDPRTELTVGTARRWVPLIIKLPGQTKGCVVEQPFANVHYQGFVRRLLGGDRDPEIESILKQCESQ
;
A
#
# COMPACT_ATOMS: atom_id res chain seq x y z
N MET A 1 24.94 -52.47 22.68
CA MET A 1 24.73 -51.46 21.61
C MET A 1 23.31 -50.92 21.77
N LYS A 2 23.05 -50.07 22.78
CA LYS A 2 23.01 -48.58 22.73
C LYS A 2 22.38 -48.04 21.43
N THR A 3 21.33 -47.23 21.35
CA THR A 3 20.28 -46.71 22.27
C THR A 3 19.23 -46.06 21.36
N LYS A 4 17.93 -46.29 21.60
CA LYS A 4 16.84 -45.44 21.09
C LYS A 4 17.05 -44.02 21.61
N THR A 5 17.04 -43.01 20.74
CA THR A 5 16.92 -41.60 21.14
C THR A 5 15.58 -41.05 20.66
N GLY A 6 14.53 -41.44 21.38
CA GLY A 6 13.34 -40.61 21.47
C GLY A 6 13.73 -39.31 22.17
N ARG A 7 13.50 -38.17 21.53
CA ARG A 7 13.49 -36.87 22.19
C ARG A 7 12.06 -36.59 22.63
N ASP A 8 11.61 -37.34 23.63
CA ASP A 8 10.45 -36.99 24.45
C ASP A 8 10.93 -36.00 25.52
N GLY A 9 11.09 -34.74 25.12
CA GLY A 9 11.21 -33.63 26.06
C GLY A 9 9.83 -33.27 26.65
N PRO A 10 9.76 -32.57 27.79
CA PRO A 10 8.49 -32.16 28.42
C PRO A 10 7.66 -31.18 27.57
N TRP A 11 8.18 -30.75 26.42
CA TRP A 11 7.51 -29.95 25.40
C TRP A 11 6.78 -30.84 24.38
N GLY A 12 6.10 -31.87 24.89
CA GLY A 12 5.27 -32.77 24.09
C GLY A 12 4.22 -31.96 23.35
N LYS A 13 4.25 -32.04 22.00
CA LYS A 13 3.26 -31.49 21.06
C LYS A 13 2.63 -30.20 21.57
N GLU A 14 3.32 -29.07 21.42
CA GLU A 14 2.62 -27.79 21.40
C GLU A 14 1.62 -27.85 20.24
N SER A 15 0.38 -28.21 20.57
CA SER A 15 -0.78 -27.79 19.84
C SER A 15 -0.65 -26.28 19.74
N ARG A 16 -0.20 -25.77 18.59
CA ARG A 16 -0.35 -24.35 18.28
C ARG A 16 -1.82 -24.08 18.54
N ILE A 17 -2.11 -23.34 19.60
CA ILE A 17 -3.42 -22.78 19.86
C ILE A 17 -3.62 -21.81 18.70
N GLY A 18 -4.11 -22.35 17.60
CA GLY A 18 -4.36 -21.62 16.37
C GLY A 18 -5.54 -20.72 16.66
N CYS A 19 -5.26 -19.51 17.14
CA CYS A 19 -6.25 -18.45 17.20
C CYS A 19 -6.59 -18.09 15.75
N ARG A 20 -7.52 -18.86 15.17
CA ARG A 20 -8.04 -18.63 13.83
C ARG A 20 -9.06 -17.51 13.96
N VAL A 21 -8.72 -16.34 13.43
CA VAL A 21 -9.69 -15.25 13.32
C VAL A 21 -10.79 -15.71 12.36
N SER A 22 -12.04 -15.62 12.81
CA SER A 22 -13.20 -15.91 11.96
C SER A 22 -13.14 -14.99 10.71
N PRO A 23 -13.40 -15.50 9.50
CA PRO A 23 -13.45 -14.67 8.29
C PRO A 23 -14.39 -13.46 8.44
N GLN A 24 -15.50 -13.64 9.15
CA GLN A 24 -16.45 -12.57 9.45
C GLN A 24 -15.82 -11.48 10.33
N VAL A 25 -15.08 -11.87 11.36
CA VAL A 25 -14.37 -10.91 12.23
C VAL A 25 -13.26 -10.19 11.46
N PHE A 26 -12.50 -10.91 10.65
CA PHE A 26 -11.45 -10.34 9.81
C PHE A 26 -12.02 -9.31 8.83
N VAL A 27 -13.02 -9.69 8.03
CA VAL A 27 -13.66 -8.80 7.04
C VAL A 27 -14.33 -7.60 7.71
N ARG A 28 -14.98 -7.79 8.86
CA ARG A 28 -15.55 -6.66 9.61
C ARG A 28 -14.47 -5.69 10.08
N ASN A 29 -13.32 -6.18 10.50
CA ASN A 29 -12.18 -5.32 10.87
C ASN A 29 -11.64 -4.56 9.66
N TRP A 30 -11.58 -5.19 8.48
CA TRP A 30 -11.19 -4.53 7.23
C TRP A 30 -12.14 -3.39 6.84
N LEU A 31 -13.45 -3.62 6.89
CA LEU A 31 -14.45 -2.56 6.67
C LEU A 31 -14.28 -1.41 7.66
N HIS A 32 -14.06 -1.72 8.93
CA HIS A 32 -13.87 -0.72 9.97
C HIS A 32 -12.58 0.09 9.79
N LEU A 33 -11.47 -0.58 9.46
CA LEU A 33 -10.18 0.06 9.18
C LEU A 33 -10.29 1.01 7.99
N HIS A 34 -10.90 0.55 6.89
CA HIS A 34 -11.14 1.34 5.70
C HIS A 34 -11.92 2.63 6.01
N ALA A 35 -13.06 2.50 6.69
CA ALA A 35 -13.88 3.64 7.09
C ALA A 35 -13.12 4.62 7.99
N ARG A 36 -12.38 4.10 8.99
CA ARG A 36 -11.63 4.95 9.93
C ARG A 36 -10.47 5.69 9.27
N ILE A 37 -9.80 5.10 8.28
CA ILE A 37 -8.76 5.80 7.54
C ILE A 37 -9.37 6.94 6.73
N ILE A 38 -10.52 6.72 6.09
CA ILE A 38 -11.23 7.78 5.34
C ILE A 38 -11.65 8.92 6.28
N ASP A 39 -12.26 8.61 7.43
CA ASP A 39 -12.67 9.62 8.41
C ASP A 39 -11.46 10.39 8.96
N ALA A 40 -10.37 9.70 9.28
CA ALA A 40 -9.14 10.33 9.77
C ALA A 40 -8.49 11.23 8.72
N LEU A 41 -8.51 10.82 7.44
CA LEU A 41 -8.06 11.65 6.33
C LEU A 41 -8.89 12.93 6.20
N ASP A 42 -10.22 12.82 6.31
CA ASP A 42 -11.10 13.99 6.26
C ASP A 42 -10.83 14.96 7.42
N ASP A 43 -10.68 14.43 8.65
CA ASP A 43 -10.32 15.23 9.83
C ASP A 43 -8.96 15.94 9.66
N VAL A 44 -7.95 15.26 9.13
CA VAL A 44 -6.64 15.87 8.85
C VAL A 44 -6.78 16.98 7.81
N ILE A 45 -7.47 16.71 6.70
CA ILE A 45 -7.63 17.67 5.60
C ILE A 45 -8.43 18.89 6.04
N THR A 46 -9.44 18.72 6.89
CA THR A 46 -10.32 19.83 7.27
C THR A 46 -9.83 20.60 8.49
N ARG A 47 -9.15 19.95 9.45
CA ARG A 47 -8.84 20.56 10.76
C ARG A 47 -7.37 20.87 11.00
N MET A 48 -6.45 20.12 10.39
CA MET A 48 -5.02 20.33 10.67
C MET A 48 -4.46 21.52 9.88
N PRO A 49 -3.44 22.23 10.39
CA PRO A 49 -2.81 23.33 9.67
C PRO A 49 -2.04 22.83 8.44
N GLY A 50 -1.73 23.73 7.50
CA GLY A 50 -1.07 23.39 6.23
C GLY A 50 0.34 22.80 6.36
N ASN A 51 1.03 23.04 7.48
CA ASN A 51 2.38 22.53 7.77
C ASN A 51 2.37 21.16 8.48
N THR A 52 1.41 20.30 8.15
CA THR A 52 1.24 18.98 8.78
C THR A 52 1.78 17.88 7.87
N LEU A 53 2.67 17.04 8.39
CA LEU A 53 3.03 15.77 7.74
C LEU A 53 2.00 14.71 8.11
N THR A 54 1.38 14.11 7.09
CA THR A 54 0.46 12.98 7.28
C THR A 54 0.98 11.77 6.54
N PHE A 55 1.19 10.68 7.28
CA PHE A 55 1.55 9.38 6.72
C PHE A 55 0.35 8.44 6.84
N VAL A 56 -0.07 7.87 5.71
CA VAL A 56 -1.20 6.94 5.67
C VAL A 56 -0.75 5.64 5.05
N HIS A 57 -0.84 4.56 5.82
CA HIS A 57 -0.69 3.20 5.30
C HIS A 57 -2.08 2.69 4.92
N TYR A 58 -2.40 2.81 3.63
CA TYR A 58 -3.71 2.43 3.11
C TYR A 58 -3.72 0.95 2.72
N PRO A 59 -4.70 0.15 3.16
CA PRO A 59 -4.57 -1.30 3.08
C PRO A 59 -5.10 -1.86 1.74
N LEU A 60 -5.75 -1.06 0.89
CA LEU A 60 -6.05 -1.45 -0.49
C LEU A 60 -4.79 -1.39 -1.37
N PRO A 61 -4.63 -2.28 -2.37
CA PRO A 61 -5.60 -3.29 -2.86
C PRO A 61 -5.39 -4.67 -2.20
N HIS A 62 -4.95 -4.76 -0.95
CA HIS A 62 -4.70 -6.05 -0.31
C HIS A 62 -6.00 -6.89 -0.16
N ALA A 63 -5.82 -8.21 -0.12
CA ALA A 63 -6.85 -9.15 0.30
C ALA A 63 -7.47 -8.73 1.65
N PRO A 64 -8.77 -8.93 1.89
CA PRO A 64 -9.63 -9.99 1.33
C PRO A 64 -10.50 -9.63 0.12
N PHE A 65 -10.19 -8.55 -0.60
CA PHE A 65 -10.89 -8.14 -1.84
C PHE A 65 -12.42 -7.98 -1.69
N ILE A 66 -12.85 -7.37 -0.58
CA ILE A 66 -14.25 -7.28 -0.12
C ILE A 66 -15.12 -6.21 -0.77
N PHE A 67 -14.54 -5.43 -1.68
CA PHE A 67 -15.18 -4.33 -2.42
C PHE A 67 -15.25 -4.64 -3.91
N ASP A 68 -16.28 -4.15 -4.58
CA ASP A 68 -16.30 -4.03 -6.03
C ASP A 68 -15.55 -2.78 -6.49
N GLU A 69 -15.47 -2.59 -7.80
CA GLU A 69 -14.84 -1.43 -8.42
C GLU A 69 -15.41 -0.07 -7.95
N ASN A 70 -16.66 -0.02 -7.49
CA ASN A 70 -17.31 1.20 -7.01
C ASN A 70 -17.20 1.36 -5.48
N GLY A 71 -16.61 0.40 -4.78
CA GLY A 71 -16.49 0.40 -3.32
C GLY A 71 -17.66 -0.24 -2.58
N ALA A 72 -18.61 -0.87 -3.27
CA ALA A 72 -19.70 -1.58 -2.62
C ALA A 72 -19.18 -2.87 -1.97
N PHE A 73 -19.64 -3.16 -0.76
CA PHE A 73 -19.26 -4.38 -0.06
C PHE A 73 -19.85 -5.61 -0.77
N ARG A 74 -18.98 -6.55 -1.15
CA ARG A 74 -19.35 -7.75 -1.91
C ARG A 74 -19.58 -9.00 -1.06
N GLY A 75 -19.08 -9.03 0.18
CA GLY A 75 -19.29 -10.14 1.08
C GLY A 75 -18.04 -10.60 1.81
N VAL A 76 -18.21 -11.68 2.59
CA VAL A 76 -17.13 -12.32 3.36
C VAL A 76 -16.58 -13.48 2.54
N TYR A 77 -15.32 -13.38 2.12
CA TYR A 77 -14.64 -14.45 1.40
C TYR A 77 -14.05 -15.47 2.38
N ALA A 78 -14.03 -16.74 1.97
CA ALA A 78 -13.42 -17.81 2.75
C ALA A 78 -11.90 -17.62 2.79
N ILE A 79 -11.33 -17.53 3.99
CA ILE A 79 -9.88 -17.42 4.18
C ILE A 79 -9.35 -18.82 4.45
N ASP A 80 -8.59 -19.37 3.51
CA ASP A 80 -7.94 -20.67 3.70
C ASP A 80 -6.55 -20.51 4.32
N TRP A 81 -6.54 -20.50 5.65
CA TRP A 81 -5.32 -20.42 6.45
C TRP A 81 -4.40 -21.65 6.33
N HIS A 82 -4.79 -22.73 5.63
CA HIS A 82 -3.98 -23.96 5.46
C HIS A 82 -3.23 -24.02 4.13
N ARG A 83 -3.46 -23.07 3.23
CA ARG A 83 -2.77 -23.05 1.94
C ARG A 83 -1.28 -22.71 2.14
N PRO A 84 -0.33 -23.38 1.47
CA PRO A 84 1.11 -23.16 1.70
C PRO A 84 1.52 -21.70 1.49
N SER A 85 2.23 -21.12 2.46
CA SER A 85 2.69 -19.73 2.51
C SER A 85 3.78 -19.36 1.49
N GLY A 86 4.02 -20.21 0.48
CA GLY A 86 5.00 -20.02 -0.60
C GLY A 86 4.37 -19.67 -1.94
N GLU A 87 3.14 -20.12 -2.19
CA GLU A 87 2.36 -19.86 -3.41
C GLU A 87 1.23 -18.85 -3.16
N THR A 88 1.07 -18.47 -1.88
CA THR A 88 -0.18 -18.30 -1.13
C THR A 88 -0.29 -17.36 0.12
N ASP A 89 -0.46 -16.02 0.14
CA ASP A 89 -0.82 -15.29 1.39
C ASP A 89 -2.28 -15.63 1.73
N GLY A 90 -2.61 -15.98 2.97
CA GLY A 90 -3.77 -16.83 3.32
C GLY A 90 -5.18 -16.39 2.89
N ALA A 91 -5.34 -15.26 2.20
CA ALA A 91 -6.61 -14.62 1.81
C ALA A 91 -6.75 -14.44 0.27
N TRP A 92 -6.65 -15.52 -0.50
CA TRP A 92 -6.66 -15.45 -1.98
C TRP A 92 -7.87 -14.77 -2.59
N GLY A 93 -7.58 -13.98 -3.62
CA GLY A 93 -8.49 -13.56 -4.66
C GLY A 93 -7.82 -13.65 -6.03
N THR A 94 -8.62 -13.63 -7.08
CA THR A 94 -8.20 -13.74 -8.48
C THR A 94 -7.55 -12.44 -8.98
N GLU A 95 -6.90 -12.48 -10.15
CA GLU A 95 -6.46 -11.26 -10.84
C GLU A 95 -7.61 -10.28 -11.00
N GLU A 96 -8.80 -10.75 -11.35
CA GLU A 96 -10.00 -9.93 -11.50
C GLU A 96 -10.42 -9.27 -10.17
N GLU A 97 -10.27 -9.95 -9.03
CA GLU A 97 -10.53 -9.39 -7.70
C GLU A 97 -9.49 -8.34 -7.31
N TYR A 98 -8.22 -8.57 -7.64
CA TYR A 98 -7.16 -7.59 -7.47
C TYR A 98 -7.39 -6.34 -8.33
N GLN A 99 -7.74 -6.51 -9.61
CA GLN A 99 -8.01 -5.42 -10.55
C GLN A 99 -9.22 -4.58 -10.12
N ARG A 100 -10.30 -5.22 -9.62
CA ARG A 100 -11.44 -4.49 -9.05
C ARG A 100 -11.03 -3.63 -7.86
N GLN A 101 -10.15 -4.13 -7.01
CA GLN A 101 -9.68 -3.42 -5.82
C GLN A 101 -8.73 -2.28 -6.16
N LEU A 102 -7.92 -2.45 -7.20
CA LEU A 102 -7.17 -1.36 -7.80
C LEU A 102 -8.09 -0.27 -8.38
N ALA A 103 -9.14 -0.65 -9.11
CA ALA A 103 -10.10 0.31 -9.64
C ALA A 103 -10.80 1.09 -8.51
N TYR A 104 -11.16 0.41 -7.42
CA TYR A 104 -11.71 1.10 -6.26
C TYR A 104 -10.68 2.01 -5.57
N LEU A 105 -9.42 1.56 -5.44
CA LEU A 105 -8.34 2.41 -4.91
C LEU A 105 -8.16 3.67 -5.74
N ASP A 106 -8.26 3.61 -7.07
CA ASP A 106 -8.23 4.79 -7.95
C ASP A 106 -9.36 5.78 -7.59
N HIS A 107 -10.59 5.29 -7.39
CA HIS A 107 -11.68 6.13 -6.92
C HIS A 107 -11.43 6.76 -5.54
N VAL A 108 -10.88 5.98 -4.59
CA VAL A 108 -10.51 6.51 -3.26
C VAL A 108 -9.49 7.64 -3.38
N VAL A 109 -8.49 7.49 -4.25
CA VAL A 109 -7.47 8.51 -4.53
C VAL A 109 -8.10 9.74 -5.15
N GLY A 110 -8.98 9.58 -6.14
CA GLY A 110 -9.73 10.68 -6.73
C GLY A 110 -10.52 11.48 -5.68
N GLN A 111 -11.23 10.78 -4.79
CA GLN A 111 -11.97 11.44 -3.71
C GLN A 111 -11.05 12.16 -2.70
N LEU A 112 -9.87 11.61 -2.40
CA LEU A 112 -8.87 12.26 -1.55
C LEU A 112 -8.39 13.57 -2.19
N VAL A 113 -8.05 13.53 -3.48
CA VAL A 113 -7.66 14.71 -4.26
C VAL A 113 -8.78 15.75 -4.26
N ASP A 114 -10.03 15.34 -4.47
CA ASP A 114 -11.16 16.26 -4.47
C ASP A 114 -11.41 16.89 -3.10
N ARG A 115 -11.22 16.13 -2.00
CA ARG A 115 -11.28 16.68 -0.63
C ARG A 115 -10.20 17.74 -0.41
N LEU A 116 -8.96 17.46 -0.82
CA LEU A 116 -7.86 18.43 -0.74
C LEU A 116 -8.16 19.71 -1.55
N ARG A 117 -8.76 19.57 -2.75
CA ARG A 117 -9.15 20.72 -3.58
C ARG A 117 -10.25 21.55 -2.93
N ARG A 118 -11.30 20.91 -2.42
CA ARG A 118 -12.39 21.60 -1.71
C ARG A 118 -11.91 22.32 -0.46
N ALA A 119 -10.91 21.78 0.22
CA ALA A 119 -10.28 22.41 1.38
C ALA A 119 -9.27 23.52 1.00
N GLY A 120 -9.04 23.79 -0.29
CA GLY A 120 -8.05 24.76 -0.77
C GLY A 120 -6.59 24.36 -0.48
N LYS A 121 -6.33 23.07 -0.18
CA LYS A 121 -5.02 22.56 0.22
C LYS A 121 -4.28 21.83 -0.89
N TYR A 122 -4.99 21.42 -1.94
CA TYR A 122 -4.41 20.59 -3.00
C TYR A 122 -3.21 21.28 -3.66
N ASP A 123 -3.32 22.56 -4.02
CA ASP A 123 -2.27 23.26 -4.79
C ASP A 123 -0.97 23.44 -3.99
N ASP A 124 -1.07 23.69 -2.68
CA ASP A 124 0.08 23.88 -1.79
C ASP A 124 0.65 22.56 -1.23
N ALA A 125 -0.11 21.47 -1.29
CA ALA A 125 0.31 20.19 -0.74
C ALA A 125 1.41 19.52 -1.59
N LEU A 126 2.39 18.92 -0.90
CA LEU A 126 3.19 17.82 -1.43
C LEU A 126 2.43 16.51 -1.22
N ILE A 127 2.16 15.79 -2.30
CA ILE A 127 1.50 14.47 -2.23
C ILE A 127 2.49 13.44 -2.77
N VAL A 128 2.79 12.42 -1.97
CA VAL A 128 3.62 11.28 -2.36
C VAL A 128 2.79 10.02 -2.16
N MET A 129 2.64 9.24 -3.22
CA MET A 129 1.94 7.95 -3.20
C MET A 129 2.84 6.87 -3.75
N THR A 130 2.91 5.76 -3.03
CA THR A 130 3.70 4.59 -3.41
C THR A 130 3.10 3.31 -2.84
N SER A 131 3.61 2.16 -3.27
CA SER A 131 3.32 0.87 -2.67
C SER A 131 4.55 0.36 -1.90
N ASP A 132 4.32 -0.42 -0.86
CA ASP A 132 5.38 -1.10 -0.10
C ASP A 132 5.95 -2.28 -0.89
N HIS A 133 5.11 -2.98 -1.65
CA HIS A 133 5.51 -4.06 -2.55
C HIS A 133 4.58 -4.22 -3.76
N SER A 134 5.03 -5.00 -4.75
CA SER A 134 4.20 -5.46 -5.88
C SER A 134 3.23 -6.56 -5.43
N TRP A 135 2.24 -6.89 -6.26
CA TRP A 135 1.39 -8.03 -5.95
C TRP A 135 2.21 -9.31 -5.99
N ARG A 136 2.40 -9.91 -4.82
CA ARG A 136 3.28 -11.07 -4.61
C ARG A 136 2.94 -12.27 -5.52
N PHE A 137 1.74 -12.30 -6.06
CA PHE A 137 1.17 -13.42 -6.78
C PHE A 137 0.53 -12.99 -8.09
N ASP A 138 1.11 -11.95 -8.69
CA ASP A 138 0.79 -11.54 -10.05
C ASP A 138 0.89 -12.76 -10.98
N PRO A 139 -0.16 -13.05 -11.79
CA PRO A 139 -0.13 -14.18 -12.71
C PRO A 139 0.93 -14.02 -13.80
N ARG A 140 1.44 -12.80 -14.01
CA ARG A 140 2.54 -12.51 -14.94
C ARG A 140 3.88 -12.85 -14.29
N THR A 141 4.46 -13.97 -14.73
CA THR A 141 5.69 -14.52 -14.16
C THR A 141 6.87 -13.53 -14.20
N GLU A 142 6.97 -12.70 -15.23
CA GLU A 142 8.00 -11.68 -15.38
C GLU A 142 7.96 -10.60 -14.29
N LEU A 143 6.80 -10.37 -13.65
CA LEU A 143 6.64 -9.40 -12.57
C LEU A 143 6.86 -10.01 -11.18
N THR A 144 6.97 -11.33 -11.08
CA THR A 144 7.16 -12.04 -9.79
C THR A 144 8.60 -12.48 -9.56
N VAL A 145 9.51 -12.20 -10.50
CA VAL A 145 10.91 -12.60 -10.45
C VAL A 145 11.87 -11.41 -10.50
N GLY A 146 13.10 -11.63 -10.04
CA GLY A 146 14.21 -10.68 -10.18
C GLY A 146 13.90 -9.29 -9.62
N THR A 147 14.28 -8.26 -10.38
CA THR A 147 14.11 -6.86 -9.98
C THR A 147 12.69 -6.35 -10.16
N ALA A 148 11.94 -6.91 -11.11
CA ALA A 148 10.56 -6.50 -11.45
C ALA A 148 9.59 -6.68 -10.29
N ARG A 149 9.80 -7.69 -9.43
CA ARG A 149 9.03 -7.87 -8.19
C ARG A 149 9.14 -6.68 -7.22
N ARG A 150 10.16 -5.83 -7.37
CA ARG A 150 10.36 -4.63 -6.54
C ARG A 150 9.78 -3.37 -7.18
N TRP A 151 9.21 -3.48 -8.37
CA TRP A 151 8.60 -2.34 -9.05
C TRP A 151 7.24 -2.05 -8.43
N VAL A 152 7.07 -0.80 -8.02
CA VAL A 152 5.88 -0.25 -7.40
C VAL A 152 5.60 1.11 -8.05
N PRO A 153 4.33 1.55 -8.09
CA PRO A 153 4.02 2.89 -8.55
C PRO A 153 4.67 3.93 -7.62
N LEU A 154 5.11 5.04 -8.19
CA LEU A 154 5.48 6.24 -7.45
C LEU A 154 4.86 7.44 -8.15
N ILE A 155 3.97 8.13 -7.45
CA ILE A 155 3.36 9.38 -7.90
C ILE A 155 3.76 10.46 -6.91
N ILE A 156 4.30 11.56 -7.44
CA ILE A 156 4.67 12.73 -6.65
C ILE A 156 4.03 13.95 -7.29
N LYS A 157 3.24 14.67 -6.50
CA LYS A 157 2.74 16.01 -6.85
C LYS A 157 3.43 17.03 -5.97
N LEU A 158 4.16 17.96 -6.58
CA LEU A 158 4.85 19.05 -5.89
C LEU A 158 3.90 20.21 -5.57
N PRO A 159 4.17 21.01 -4.52
CA PRO A 159 3.50 22.29 -4.31
C PRO A 159 3.59 23.20 -5.55
N GLY A 160 2.48 23.80 -5.96
CA GLY A 160 2.41 24.69 -7.13
C GLY A 160 2.60 24.01 -8.49
N GLN A 161 2.70 22.68 -8.56
CA GLN A 161 2.88 21.98 -9.82
C GLN A 161 1.66 22.13 -10.74
N THR A 162 1.87 22.61 -11.95
CA THR A 162 0.81 22.82 -12.96
C THR A 162 0.89 21.88 -14.16
N LYS A 163 2.01 21.15 -14.32
CA LYS A 163 2.23 20.20 -15.41
C LYS A 163 2.73 18.86 -14.88
N GLY A 164 2.31 17.78 -15.54
CA GLY A 164 2.84 16.44 -15.29
C GLY A 164 4.15 16.21 -16.04
N CYS A 165 4.93 15.25 -15.55
CA CYS A 165 6.17 14.79 -16.14
C CYS A 165 6.30 13.29 -15.87
N VAL A 166 6.87 12.55 -16.83
CA VAL A 166 7.22 11.15 -16.65
C VAL A 166 8.73 11.03 -16.49
N VAL A 167 9.14 10.32 -15.44
CA VAL A 167 10.54 10.02 -15.12
C VAL A 167 10.74 8.53 -15.34
N GLU A 168 11.49 8.16 -16.37
CA GLU A 168 11.72 6.75 -16.72
C GLU A 168 12.86 6.11 -15.92
N GLN A 169 13.73 6.92 -15.33
CA GLN A 169 14.84 6.40 -14.53
C GLN A 169 14.32 5.67 -13.27
N PRO A 170 14.89 4.51 -12.92
CA PRO A 170 14.55 3.82 -11.69
C PRO A 170 14.75 4.71 -10.47
N PHE A 171 13.80 4.67 -9.54
CA PHE A 171 13.88 5.38 -8.26
C PHE A 171 13.66 4.40 -7.11
N ALA A 172 14.66 4.24 -6.25
CA ALA A 172 14.54 3.32 -5.12
C ALA A 172 13.94 4.02 -3.88
N ASN A 173 13.05 3.32 -3.18
CA ASN A 173 12.33 3.84 -2.00
C ASN A 173 13.26 4.37 -0.88
N VAL A 174 14.52 3.89 -0.83
CA VAL A 174 15.53 4.39 0.12
C VAL A 174 15.84 5.88 -0.07
N HIS A 175 15.60 6.44 -1.26
CA HIS A 175 15.83 7.85 -1.56
C HIS A 175 14.65 8.76 -1.17
N TYR A 176 13.52 8.22 -0.66
CA TYR A 176 12.38 9.04 -0.22
C TYR A 176 12.77 10.04 0.87
N GLN A 177 13.63 9.64 1.80
CA GLN A 177 14.08 10.55 2.86
C GLN A 177 14.82 11.76 2.28
N GLY A 178 15.73 11.53 1.33
CA GLY A 178 16.47 12.60 0.65
C GLY A 178 15.54 13.51 -0.14
N PHE A 179 14.57 12.93 -0.85
CA PHE A 179 13.56 13.67 -1.59
C PHE A 179 12.71 14.58 -0.69
N VAL A 180 12.17 14.04 0.42
CA VAL A 180 11.36 14.83 1.37
C VAL A 180 12.20 15.94 2.01
N ARG A 181 13.46 15.66 2.38
CA ARG A 181 14.37 16.68 2.92
C ARG A 181 14.70 17.77 1.91
N ARG A 182 14.90 17.42 0.64
CA ARG A 182 15.10 18.39 -0.45
C ARG A 182 13.90 19.32 -0.61
N LEU A 183 12.69 18.80 -0.48
CA LEU A 183 11.47 19.59 -0.66
C LEU A 183 11.14 20.47 0.55
N LEU A 184 11.38 19.97 1.78
CA LEU A 184 11.03 20.71 3.00
C LEU A 184 12.16 21.61 3.51
N GLY A 185 13.42 21.19 3.36
CA GLY A 185 14.60 21.85 3.94
C GLY A 185 15.56 22.45 2.91
N GLY A 186 15.39 22.15 1.62
CA GLY A 186 16.30 22.62 0.56
C GLY A 186 17.62 21.86 0.48
N ASP A 187 17.75 20.75 1.19
CA ASP A 187 18.93 19.86 1.15
C ASP A 187 19.22 19.43 -0.29
N ARG A 188 20.42 19.69 -0.80
CA ARG A 188 20.78 19.30 -2.17
C ARG A 188 21.18 17.84 -2.23
N ASP A 189 20.58 17.12 -3.17
CA ASP A 189 20.92 15.74 -3.51
C ASP A 189 21.05 15.62 -5.03
N PRO A 190 22.25 15.31 -5.58
CA PRO A 190 22.48 15.29 -7.02
C PRO A 190 21.54 14.36 -7.81
N GLU A 191 21.13 13.23 -7.21
CA GLU A 191 20.21 12.28 -7.85
C GLU A 191 18.80 12.87 -7.92
N ILE A 192 18.35 13.48 -6.82
CA ILE A 192 17.06 14.18 -6.80
C ILE A 192 17.03 15.38 -7.75
N GLU A 193 18.10 16.18 -7.81
CA GLU A 193 18.16 17.31 -8.75
C GLU A 193 18.11 16.84 -10.21
N SER A 194 18.75 15.70 -10.53
CA SER A 194 18.71 15.12 -11.87
C SER A 194 17.27 14.76 -12.27
N ILE A 195 16.49 14.20 -11.35
CA ILE A 195 15.08 13.86 -11.56
C ILE A 195 14.25 15.12 -11.79
N LEU A 196 14.38 16.11 -10.90
CA LEU A 196 13.60 17.35 -10.98
C LEU A 196 13.86 18.09 -12.30
N LYS A 197 15.12 18.14 -12.75
CA LYS A 197 15.49 18.76 -14.03
C LYS A 197 14.85 18.11 -15.25
N GLN A 198 14.65 16.79 -15.26
CA GLN A 198 13.97 16.12 -16.38
C GLN A 198 12.55 16.65 -16.55
N CYS A 199 11.89 16.98 -15.45
CA CYS A 199 10.54 17.54 -15.47
C CYS A 199 10.47 19.03 -15.80
N GLU A 200 11.54 19.79 -15.57
CA GLU A 200 11.64 21.19 -16.01
C GLU A 200 11.88 21.31 -17.52
N SER A 201 12.45 20.27 -18.15
CA SER A 201 12.78 20.24 -19.57
C SER A 201 11.65 19.77 -20.51
N GLN A 202 10.49 19.41 -19.97
CA GLN A 202 9.29 18.95 -20.69
C GLN A 202 8.21 20.05 -20.73
#